data_AF-A0A2M6ZAF2-F1
#
_entry.id   AF-A0A2M6ZAF2-F1
#
_cell.length_a   1.000
_cell.length_b   1.000
_cell.length_c   1.000
_cell.angle_alpha   90.00
_cell.angle_beta   90.00
_cell.angle_gamma   90.00
#
_symmetry.space_group_name_H-M   'P 1'
#
loop_
_entity.id
_entity.type
_entity.pdbx_description
1 polymer ?
#
loop_
_entity_poly.entity_id
_entity_poly.type
_entity_poly.pdbx_seq_one_letter_code
_entity_poly.pdbx_strand_id
1 'polypeptide(L)'
;MNEPGSRRIGYDDLLRYFYEGCKPSGGLGIGGEYELFGVHAESGVAVSYEGEGGIQSVLNRLLENPRWDPLCEQEHLICLLGKDSSNVTLEPGAQIELSGAPRPTLIELSEELKGYIRELYSVTEDLGIDFIGIGMHPVSRQEEIPFVAKCRYDIMAPYLKVKGALSHQMMKETATVQVNL
;
A
#
# COMPACT_ATOMS: atom_id res chain seq x y z
N MET A 1 36.29 10.88 17.90
CA MET A 1 36.67 11.25 16.52
C MET A 1 35.38 11.36 15.74
N ASN A 2 35.01 12.57 15.31
CA ASN A 2 33.84 12.78 14.47
C ASN A 2 34.14 12.18 13.09
N GLU A 3 33.24 11.37 12.55
CA GLU A 3 33.39 10.87 11.18
C GLU A 3 33.57 12.04 10.20
N PRO A 4 34.56 11.97 9.30
CA PRO A 4 34.73 12.99 8.27
C PRO A 4 33.62 12.79 7.21
N GLY A 5 32.58 13.63 7.20
CA GLY A 5 31.64 13.66 6.07
C GLY A 5 30.24 14.21 6.31
N SER A 6 29.75 14.30 7.54
CA SER A 6 28.37 14.74 7.77
C SER A 6 28.28 16.24 8.11
N ARG A 7 28.08 17.07 7.07
CA ARG A 7 27.62 18.46 7.26
C ARG A 7 26.16 18.44 7.73
N ARG A 8 25.81 19.29 8.71
CA ARG A 8 24.41 19.52 9.11
C ARG A 8 23.58 19.98 7.90
N ILE A 9 22.49 19.28 7.62
CA ILE A 9 21.51 19.65 6.59
C ILE A 9 20.94 21.03 6.93
N GLY A 10 21.02 21.95 5.96
CA GLY A 10 20.43 23.28 6.04
C GLY A 10 19.15 23.42 5.22
N TYR A 11 18.51 24.58 5.29
CA TYR A 11 17.31 24.90 4.52
C TYR A 11 17.48 24.68 3.01
N ASP A 12 18.61 25.09 2.44
CA ASP A 12 18.89 24.93 1.00
C ASP A 12 19.03 23.48 0.58
N ASP A 13 19.49 22.60 1.47
CA ASP A 13 19.60 21.17 1.22
C ASP A 13 18.19 20.54 1.16
N LEU A 14 17.25 21.00 2.02
CA LEU A 14 15.84 20.60 1.97
C LEU A 14 15.14 21.10 0.69
N LEU A 15 15.42 22.33 0.26
CA LEU A 15 14.87 22.86 -1.00
C LEU A 15 15.43 22.09 -2.21
N ARG A 16 16.72 21.74 -2.18
CA ARG A 16 17.37 21.02 -3.27
C ARG A 16 16.71 19.66 -3.53
N TYR A 17 16.32 18.94 -2.48
CA TYR A 17 15.58 17.69 -2.60
C TYR A 17 14.34 17.82 -3.50
N PHE A 18 13.56 18.91 -3.35
CA PHE A 18 12.41 19.16 -4.21
C PHE A 18 12.82 19.57 -5.64
N TYR A 19 13.86 20.39 -5.79
CA TYR A 19 14.36 20.79 -7.11
C TYR A 19 14.93 19.62 -7.93
N GLU A 20 15.52 18.62 -7.27
CA GLU A 20 15.99 17.39 -7.93
C GLU A 20 14.83 16.57 -8.51
N GLY A 21 13.60 16.76 -8.02
CA GLY A 21 12.38 16.20 -8.60
C GLY A 21 11.92 16.86 -9.90
N CYS A 22 12.44 18.04 -10.27
CA CYS A 22 12.07 18.73 -11.50
C CYS A 22 12.63 18.00 -12.74
N LYS A 23 11.75 17.42 -13.56
CA LYS A 23 12.12 16.69 -14.78
C LYS A 23 11.89 17.53 -16.04
N PRO A 24 12.76 17.42 -17.07
CA PRO A 24 12.48 18.00 -18.39
C PRO A 24 11.24 17.32 -19.01
N SER A 25 10.60 17.96 -19.99
CA SER A 25 9.31 17.53 -20.55
C SER A 25 9.25 16.08 -21.06
N GLY A 26 10.39 15.47 -21.41
CA GLY A 26 10.48 14.07 -21.84
C GLY A 26 10.72 13.05 -20.71
N GLY A 27 10.86 13.49 -19.46
CA GLY A 27 11.08 12.63 -18.29
C GLY A 27 9.86 12.47 -17.38
N LEU A 28 8.71 13.05 -17.76
CA LEU A 28 7.46 12.95 -17.02
C LEU A 28 6.80 11.58 -17.25
N GLY A 29 6.07 11.12 -16.24
CA GLY A 29 5.29 9.89 -16.28
C GLY A 29 4.11 9.99 -15.33
N ILE A 30 3.21 9.01 -15.38
CA ILE A 30 1.98 8.96 -14.59
C ILE A 30 2.10 7.74 -13.68
N GLY A 31 2.20 7.95 -12.37
CA GLY A 31 2.12 6.88 -11.38
C GLY A 31 0.69 6.73 -10.86
N GLY A 32 0.16 5.52 -10.81
CA GLY A 32 -1.15 5.25 -10.22
C GLY A 32 -1.01 4.50 -8.91
N GLU A 33 -1.72 4.93 -7.87
CA GLU A 33 -1.82 4.21 -6.60
C GLU A 33 -3.28 3.81 -6.37
N TYR A 34 -3.51 2.56 -6.00
CA TYR A 34 -4.85 1.99 -5.88
C TYR A 34 -4.95 1.13 -4.63
N GLU A 35 -5.79 1.56 -3.69
CA GLU A 35 -6.10 0.80 -2.48
C GLU A 35 -7.39 -0.02 -2.67
N LEU A 36 -7.36 -1.26 -2.21
CA LEU A 36 -8.48 -2.20 -2.26
C LEU A 36 -8.69 -2.84 -0.89
N PHE A 37 -9.94 -3.06 -0.52
CA PHE A 37 -10.26 -3.86 0.67
C PHE A 37 -10.35 -5.33 0.31
N GLY A 38 -9.59 -6.17 1.00
CA GLY A 38 -9.87 -7.61 1.03
C GLY A 38 -11.06 -7.88 1.95
N VAL A 39 -12.03 -8.63 1.46
CA VAL A 39 -13.26 -8.99 2.18
C VAL A 39 -13.55 -10.48 2.05
N HIS A 40 -14.14 -11.08 3.08
CA HIS A 40 -14.64 -12.45 2.99
C HIS A 40 -15.82 -12.49 2.03
N ALA A 41 -15.74 -13.30 0.97
CA ALA A 41 -16.71 -13.31 -0.13
C ALA A 41 -18.16 -13.57 0.34
N GLU A 42 -18.35 -14.40 1.36
CA GLU A 42 -19.67 -14.76 1.88
C GLU A 42 -20.34 -13.66 2.71
N SER A 43 -19.56 -12.83 3.40
CA SER A 43 -20.07 -11.90 4.43
C SER A 43 -19.77 -10.43 4.16
N GLY A 44 -18.80 -10.13 3.29
CA GLY A 44 -18.28 -8.79 3.04
C GLY A 44 -17.49 -8.20 4.20
N VAL A 45 -17.21 -8.98 5.25
CA VAL A 45 -16.41 -8.55 6.41
C VAL A 45 -14.94 -8.39 5.99
N ALA A 46 -14.29 -7.35 6.49
CA ALA A 46 -12.88 -7.07 6.24
C ALA A 46 -11.98 -8.25 6.61
N VAL A 47 -11.06 -8.60 5.73
CA VAL A 47 -10.04 -9.62 5.97
C VAL A 47 -8.91 -9.00 6.78
N SER A 48 -8.55 -9.65 7.88
CA SER A 48 -7.42 -9.22 8.72
C SER A 48 -6.08 -9.52 8.06
N TYR A 49 -5.02 -8.84 8.49
CA TYR A 49 -3.67 -9.14 8.04
C TYR A 49 -3.25 -10.58 8.41
N GLU A 50 -3.43 -10.93 9.67
CA GLU A 50 -3.10 -12.25 10.22
C GLU A 50 -4.28 -13.22 10.12
N GLY A 51 -3.99 -14.52 10.28
CA GLY A 51 -4.98 -15.59 10.29
C GLY A 51 -4.89 -16.51 9.08
N GLU A 52 -5.54 -17.67 9.18
CA GLU A 52 -5.72 -18.58 8.05
C GLU A 52 -6.64 -17.90 7.03
N GLY A 53 -6.12 -17.61 5.83
CA GLY A 53 -6.84 -16.79 4.85
C GLY A 53 -6.81 -15.28 5.14
N GLY A 54 -5.78 -14.79 5.83
CA GLY A 54 -5.52 -13.35 5.98
C GLY A 54 -4.83 -12.72 4.77
N ILE A 55 -4.68 -11.39 4.78
CA ILE A 55 -3.95 -10.67 3.72
C ILE A 55 -2.48 -11.13 3.62
N GLN A 56 -1.86 -11.53 4.73
CA GLN A 56 -0.52 -12.11 4.69
C GLN A 56 -0.45 -13.37 3.81
N SER A 57 -1.49 -14.21 3.81
CA SER A 57 -1.56 -15.38 2.93
C SER A 57 -1.64 -14.97 1.46
N VAL A 58 -2.38 -13.90 1.14
CA VAL A 58 -2.45 -13.33 -0.21
C VAL A 58 -1.07 -12.84 -0.66
N LEU A 59 -0.37 -12.07 0.17
CA LEU A 59 0.99 -11.58 -0.15
C LEU A 59 1.98 -12.74 -0.37
N ASN A 60 1.92 -13.78 0.46
CA ASN A 60 2.77 -14.96 0.29
C ASN A 60 2.51 -15.70 -1.03
N ARG A 61 1.26 -15.75 -1.49
CA ARG A 61 0.93 -16.36 -2.79
C ARG A 61 1.34 -15.48 -3.96
N LEU A 62 1.20 -14.16 -3.85
CA LEU A 62 1.73 -13.23 -4.85
C LEU A 62 3.26 -13.37 -4.99
N LEU A 63 3.99 -13.61 -3.90
CA LEU A 63 5.44 -13.85 -3.94
C LEU A 63 5.87 -15.06 -4.77
N GLU A 64 4.97 -16.00 -5.06
CA GLU A 64 5.28 -17.11 -5.97
C GLU A 64 5.54 -16.62 -7.40
N ASN A 65 5.02 -15.45 -7.76
CA ASN A 65 5.35 -14.78 -9.00
C ASN A 65 6.75 -14.14 -8.91
N PRO A 66 7.71 -14.55 -9.76
CA PRO A 66 9.09 -14.08 -9.69
C PRO A 66 9.27 -12.60 -10.02
N ARG A 67 8.22 -11.85 -10.35
CA ARG A 67 8.28 -10.39 -10.51
C ARG A 67 8.42 -9.65 -9.17
N TRP A 68 8.07 -10.28 -8.06
CA TRP A 68 8.06 -9.71 -6.72
C TRP A 68 9.24 -10.18 -5.88
N ASP A 69 9.84 -9.25 -5.16
CA ASP A 69 10.78 -9.51 -4.09
C ASP A 69 10.13 -9.14 -2.74
N PRO A 70 10.33 -9.91 -1.66
CA PRO A 70 9.71 -9.62 -0.37
C PRO A 70 10.39 -8.45 0.34
N LEU A 71 9.59 -7.63 1.01
CA LEU A 71 10.06 -6.69 2.02
C LEU A 71 9.33 -6.93 3.34
N CYS A 72 10.09 -7.39 4.33
CA CYS A 72 9.59 -7.68 5.67
C CYS A 72 9.95 -6.57 6.66
N GLU A 73 9.06 -6.32 7.60
CA GLU A 73 9.33 -5.54 8.80
C GLU A 73 9.31 -6.52 9.98
N GLN A 74 10.46 -6.70 10.62
CA GLN A 74 10.68 -7.83 11.53
C GLN A 74 10.40 -9.16 10.80
N GLU A 75 9.48 -9.97 11.31
CA GLU A 75 9.08 -11.26 10.72
C GLU A 75 7.82 -11.16 9.85
N HIS A 76 7.28 -9.95 9.66
CA HIS A 76 6.02 -9.73 8.96
C HIS A 76 6.27 -9.27 7.52
N LEU A 77 5.74 -10.02 6.54
CA LEU A 77 5.73 -9.62 5.14
C LEU A 77 4.72 -8.48 4.94
N ILE A 78 5.22 -7.26 4.76
CA ILE A 78 4.39 -6.05 4.71
C ILE A 78 4.35 -5.38 3.33
N CYS A 79 5.22 -5.82 2.41
CA CYS A 79 5.38 -5.22 1.11
C CYS A 79 5.97 -6.22 0.10
N LEU A 80 5.55 -6.09 -1.16
CA LEU A 80 6.16 -6.75 -2.32
C LEU A 80 6.80 -5.69 -3.19
N LEU A 81 8.09 -5.82 -3.47
CA LEU A 81 8.85 -4.92 -4.33
C LEU A 81 8.87 -5.48 -5.74
N GLY A 82 8.32 -4.75 -6.69
CA GLY A 82 8.25 -5.13 -8.09
C GLY A 82 9.53 -4.75 -8.82
N LYS A 83 10.02 -5.65 -9.68
CA LYS A 83 11.21 -5.42 -10.50
C LYS A 83 11.11 -4.23 -11.45
N ASP A 84 9.90 -3.78 -11.75
CA ASP A 84 9.61 -2.62 -12.61
C ASP A 84 9.38 -1.33 -11.82
N SER A 85 9.73 -1.28 -10.53
CA SER A 85 9.47 -0.18 -9.60
C SER A 85 8.01 -0.01 -9.18
N SER A 86 7.13 -0.95 -9.52
CA SER A 86 5.82 -1.06 -8.86
C SER A 86 5.99 -1.73 -7.50
N ASN A 87 5.12 -1.45 -6.53
CA ASN A 87 5.14 -2.10 -5.21
C ASN A 87 3.73 -2.45 -4.78
N VAL A 88 3.60 -3.51 -3.99
CA VAL A 88 2.36 -3.82 -3.26
C VAL A 88 2.61 -3.56 -1.78
N THR A 89 1.79 -2.71 -1.16
CA THR A 89 1.95 -2.29 0.23
C THR A 89 0.65 -2.50 1.02
N LEU A 90 0.74 -2.36 2.34
CA LEU A 90 -0.40 -2.45 3.25
C LEU A 90 -0.64 -1.15 4.01
N GLU A 91 -1.88 -0.70 3.96
CA GLU A 91 -2.45 0.38 4.76
C GLU A 91 -2.89 -0.12 6.17
N PRO A 92 -3.23 0.78 7.12
CA PRO A 92 -3.37 0.40 8.52
C PRO A 92 -4.42 -0.68 8.80
N GLY A 93 -5.51 -0.72 8.03
CA GLY A 93 -6.58 -1.72 8.14
C GLY A 93 -6.40 -2.94 7.25
N ALA A 94 -5.18 -3.20 6.76
CA ALA A 94 -4.87 -4.26 5.80
C ALA A 94 -5.48 -4.07 4.41
N GLN A 95 -5.85 -2.84 4.05
CA GLN A 95 -6.10 -2.52 2.64
C GLN A 95 -4.81 -2.78 1.86
N ILE A 96 -4.95 -3.45 0.72
CA ILE A 96 -3.83 -3.74 -0.17
C ILE A 96 -3.73 -2.62 -1.19
N GLU A 97 -2.53 -2.10 -1.35
CA GLU A 97 -2.26 -1.00 -2.26
C GLU A 97 -1.33 -1.47 -3.37
N LEU A 98 -1.65 -1.16 -4.62
CA LEU A 98 -0.68 -1.16 -5.71
C LEU A 98 -0.16 0.26 -5.89
N SER A 99 1.13 0.48 -5.62
CA SER A 99 1.86 1.65 -6.08
C SER A 99 2.53 1.34 -7.41
N GLY A 100 1.92 1.81 -8.50
CA GLY A 100 2.31 1.49 -9.87
C GLY A 100 3.60 2.16 -10.32
N ALA A 101 4.26 1.56 -11.32
CA ALA A 101 5.44 2.16 -11.92
C ALA A 101 5.06 3.44 -12.71
N PRO A 102 5.95 4.41 -12.90
CA PRO A 102 5.68 5.57 -13.74
C PRO A 102 5.43 5.13 -15.19
N ARG A 103 4.22 5.32 -15.71
CA ARG A 103 3.84 4.95 -17.08
C ARG A 103 3.75 6.19 -17.99
N PRO A 104 4.16 6.11 -19.26
CA PRO A 104 4.06 7.25 -20.17
C PRO A 104 2.64 7.51 -20.66
N THR A 105 1.74 6.51 -20.61
CA THR A 105 0.35 6.65 -21.06
C THR A 105 -0.66 6.10 -20.06
N LEU A 106 -1.89 6.60 -20.14
CA LEU A 106 -3.04 6.08 -19.39
C LEU A 106 -3.41 4.64 -19.78
N ILE A 107 -3.07 4.22 -21.01
CA ILE A 107 -3.33 2.86 -21.50
C ILE A 107 -2.46 1.87 -20.72
N GLU A 108 -1.16 2.13 -20.62
CA GLU A 108 -0.24 1.28 -19.86
C GLU A 108 -0.58 1.26 -18.37
N LEU A 109 -0.98 2.40 -17.80
CA LEU A 109 -1.45 2.48 -16.41
C LEU A 109 -2.73 1.65 -16.18
N SER A 110 -3.66 1.63 -17.15
CA SER A 110 -4.82 0.74 -17.10
C SER A 110 -4.45 -0.74 -17.24
N GLU A 111 -3.49 -1.07 -18.11
CA GLU A 111 -3.02 -2.44 -18.33
C GLU A 111 -2.32 -2.99 -17.09
N GLU A 112 -1.51 -2.17 -16.41
CA GLU A 112 -0.87 -2.50 -15.13
C GLU A 112 -1.92 -2.83 -14.06
N LEU A 113 -2.89 -1.94 -13.85
CA LEU A 113 -3.98 -2.17 -12.88
C LEU A 113 -4.75 -3.45 -13.20
N LYS A 114 -5.15 -3.67 -14.47
CA LYS A 114 -5.85 -4.89 -14.89
C LYS A 114 -5.00 -6.14 -14.73
N GLY A 115 -3.68 -6.03 -14.91
CA GLY A 115 -2.74 -7.11 -14.67
C GLY A 115 -2.72 -7.49 -13.20
N TYR A 116 -2.55 -6.51 -12.33
CA TYR A 116 -2.54 -6.69 -10.88
C TYR A 116 -3.87 -7.26 -10.35
N ILE A 117 -5.02 -6.74 -10.79
CA ILE A 117 -6.32 -7.28 -10.38
C ILE A 117 -6.47 -8.76 -10.78
N ARG A 118 -6.05 -9.14 -11.99
CA ARG A 118 -6.06 -10.55 -12.42
C ARG A 118 -5.15 -11.41 -11.56
N GLU A 119 -3.98 -10.90 -11.21
CA GLU A 119 -3.03 -11.57 -10.33
C GLU A 119 -3.62 -11.80 -8.93
N LEU A 120 -4.25 -10.78 -8.34
CA LEU A 120 -4.96 -10.89 -7.06
C LEU A 120 -6.03 -11.98 -7.09
N TYR A 121 -6.93 -11.95 -8.07
CA TYR A 121 -7.99 -12.97 -8.15
C TYR A 121 -7.44 -14.39 -8.34
N SER A 122 -6.32 -14.54 -9.07
CA SER A 122 -5.71 -15.86 -9.28
C SER A 122 -5.17 -16.51 -8.01
N VAL A 123 -4.89 -15.72 -6.96
CA VAL A 123 -4.35 -16.22 -5.69
C VAL A 123 -5.37 -16.26 -4.55
N THR A 124 -6.56 -15.68 -4.72
CA THR A 124 -7.57 -15.57 -3.66
C THR A 124 -8.84 -16.40 -3.86
N GLU A 125 -9.06 -16.96 -5.05
CA GLU A 125 -10.29 -17.70 -5.38
C GLU A 125 -10.62 -18.83 -4.38
N ASP A 126 -9.63 -19.65 -3.99
CA ASP A 126 -9.77 -20.74 -3.04
C ASP A 126 -9.68 -20.30 -1.57
N LEU A 127 -9.30 -19.05 -1.30
CA LEU A 127 -9.25 -18.48 0.05
C LEU A 127 -10.60 -17.91 0.51
N GLY A 128 -11.59 -17.81 -0.39
CA GLY A 128 -12.86 -17.15 -0.09
C GLY A 128 -12.70 -15.66 0.17
N ILE A 129 -11.69 -15.03 -0.43
CA ILE A 129 -11.39 -13.60 -0.32
C ILE A 129 -11.68 -12.92 -1.66
N ASP A 130 -12.48 -11.87 -1.60
CA ASP A 130 -12.71 -10.94 -2.71
C ASP A 130 -12.05 -9.59 -2.41
N PHE A 131 -11.84 -8.80 -3.47
CA PHE A 131 -11.37 -7.42 -3.35
C PHE A 131 -12.39 -6.43 -3.87
N ILE A 132 -12.62 -5.36 -3.11
CA ILE A 132 -13.53 -4.28 -3.50
C ILE A 132 -12.81 -2.93 -3.54
N GLY A 133 -13.02 -2.18 -4.61
CA GLY A 133 -12.53 -0.82 -4.80
C GLY A 133 -13.61 0.21 -4.53
N ILE A 134 -13.80 0.57 -3.25
CA ILE A 134 -14.75 1.58 -2.78
C ILE A 134 -14.06 2.52 -1.80
N GLY A 135 -14.46 3.79 -1.74
CA GLY A 135 -13.79 4.77 -0.88
C GLY A 135 -13.94 4.56 0.63
N MET A 136 -14.96 3.79 1.07
CA MET A 136 -15.18 3.49 2.48
C MET A 136 -15.69 2.06 2.68
N HIS A 137 -15.15 1.34 3.65
CA HIS A 137 -15.53 -0.03 3.97
C HIS A 137 -16.99 -0.11 4.41
N PRO A 138 -17.86 -0.91 3.75
CA PRO A 138 -19.30 -0.81 3.97
C PRO A 138 -19.86 -1.71 5.07
N VAL A 139 -19.11 -2.70 5.57
CA VAL A 139 -19.64 -3.76 6.45
C VAL A 139 -19.05 -3.72 7.87
N SER A 140 -17.76 -3.98 7.99
CA SER A 140 -17.05 -4.04 9.28
C SER A 140 -16.95 -2.68 9.91
N ARG A 141 -17.02 -2.66 11.25
CA ARG A 141 -16.82 -1.47 12.07
C ARG A 141 -15.34 -1.25 12.34
N GLN A 142 -14.95 0.00 12.52
CA GLN A 142 -13.57 0.43 12.78
C GLN A 142 -12.87 -0.30 13.95
N GLU A 143 -13.61 -0.69 14.99
CA GLU A 143 -13.12 -1.44 16.14
C GLU A 143 -12.88 -2.93 15.85
N GLU A 144 -13.52 -3.48 14.81
CA GLU A 144 -13.43 -4.89 14.40
C GLU A 144 -12.23 -5.13 13.48
N ILE A 145 -11.72 -4.09 12.82
CA ILE A 145 -10.57 -4.16 11.92
C ILE A 145 -9.28 -3.98 12.73
N PRO A 146 -8.41 -5.00 12.87
CA PRO A 146 -7.13 -4.85 13.56
C PRO A 146 -6.17 -3.94 12.78
N PHE A 147 -5.16 -3.40 13.45
CA PHE A 147 -4.05 -2.76 12.74
C PHE A 147 -3.10 -3.82 12.18
N VAL A 148 -2.54 -3.60 11.01
CA VAL A 148 -1.39 -4.38 10.50
C VAL A 148 -0.20 -4.18 11.45
N ALA A 149 0.62 -5.21 11.66
CA ALA A 149 1.81 -5.16 12.51
C ALA A 149 2.99 -4.38 11.87
N LYS A 150 2.81 -3.08 11.61
CA LYS A 150 3.88 -2.15 11.17
C LYS A 150 4.20 -1.18 12.30
N CYS A 151 5.47 -1.03 12.66
CA CYS A 151 5.91 -0.21 13.80
C CYS A 151 5.46 1.25 13.67
N ARG A 152 5.29 1.75 12.44
CA ARG A 152 4.77 3.12 12.21
C ARG A 152 3.38 3.32 12.81
N TYR A 153 2.53 2.30 12.83
CA TYR A 153 1.16 2.41 13.34
C TYR A 153 1.10 2.45 14.87
N ASP A 154 2.06 1.85 15.57
CA ASP A 154 2.18 1.97 17.03
C ASP A 154 2.38 3.42 17.48
N ILE A 155 2.97 4.24 16.61
CA ILE A 155 3.18 5.68 16.83
C ILE A 155 1.96 6.47 16.33
N MET A 156 1.54 6.22 15.08
CA MET A 156 0.50 7.01 14.42
C MET A 156 -0.87 6.82 15.07
N ALA A 157 -1.26 5.60 15.44
CA ALA A 157 -2.59 5.31 15.96
C ALA A 157 -2.90 6.07 17.26
N PRO A 158 -2.08 6.03 18.34
CA PRO A 158 -2.37 6.80 19.55
C PRO A 158 -2.30 8.31 19.33
N TYR A 159 -1.38 8.78 18.48
CA TYR A 159 -1.26 10.20 18.16
C TYR A 159 -2.49 10.73 17.42
N LEU A 160 -2.93 10.03 16.38
CA LEU A 160 -4.06 10.48 15.56
C LEU A 160 -5.39 10.36 16.29
N LYS A 161 -5.54 9.36 17.17
CA LYS A 161 -6.74 9.19 18.01
C LYS A 161 -7.08 10.46 18.82
N VAL A 162 -6.07 11.19 19.27
CA VAL A 162 -6.28 12.43 20.04
C VAL A 162 -6.39 13.69 19.16
N LYS A 163 -6.14 13.59 17.85
CA LYS A 163 -6.18 14.73 16.91
C LYS A 163 -7.48 14.83 16.12
N GLY A 164 -8.20 13.74 15.94
CA GLY A 164 -9.48 13.75 15.24
C GLY A 164 -10.34 12.54 15.57
N ALA A 165 -11.66 12.76 15.64
CA ALA A 165 -12.62 11.71 15.97
C ALA A 165 -12.67 10.60 14.92
N LEU A 166 -12.43 10.92 13.64
CA LEU A 166 -12.52 10.00 12.50
C LEU A 166 -11.17 9.43 12.08
N SER A 167 -10.09 9.69 12.83
CA SER A 167 -8.75 9.37 12.34
C SER A 167 -8.50 7.87 12.22
N HIS A 168 -9.04 7.04 13.11
CA HIS A 168 -8.93 5.59 12.98
C HIS A 168 -9.83 5.03 11.88
N GLN A 169 -10.94 5.70 11.57
CA GLN A 169 -11.77 5.35 10.42
C GLN A 169 -11.04 5.63 9.12
N MET A 170 -10.40 6.80 8.99
CA MET A 170 -9.51 7.06 7.86
C MET A 170 -8.41 6.01 7.74
N MET A 171 -7.77 5.65 8.85
CA MET A 171 -6.69 4.65 8.79
C MET A 171 -7.16 3.25 8.36
N LYS A 172 -8.35 2.81 8.77
CA LYS A 172 -8.78 1.41 8.66
C LYS A 172 -9.91 1.15 7.68
N GLU A 173 -10.74 2.15 7.41
CA GLU A 173 -11.99 2.00 6.69
C GLU A 173 -12.02 2.82 5.40
N THR A 174 -10.96 3.54 5.02
CA THR A 174 -10.92 4.23 3.72
C THR A 174 -9.96 3.59 2.74
N ALA A 175 -10.25 3.76 1.45
CA ALA A 175 -9.36 3.41 0.35
C ALA A 175 -9.37 4.55 -0.70
N THR A 176 -8.26 4.76 -1.38
CA THR A 176 -8.12 5.82 -2.39
C THR A 176 -7.65 5.29 -3.76
N VAL A 177 -7.85 6.14 -4.76
CA VAL A 177 -7.13 6.07 -6.04
C VAL A 177 -6.42 7.42 -6.20
N GLN A 178 -5.11 7.38 -6.32
CA GLN A 178 -4.26 8.56 -6.43
C GLN A 178 -3.45 8.52 -7.73
N VAL A 179 -3.14 9.71 -8.25
CA VAL A 179 -2.22 9.87 -9.37
C VAL A 179 -1.03 10.74 -8.97
N ASN A 180 0.17 10.28 -9.31
CA ASN A 180 1.44 10.99 -9.11
C ASN A 180 1.92 11.54 -10.46
N LEU A 181 2.29 12.83 -10.50
CA LEU A 181 2.67 13.59 -11.70
C LEU A 181 4.04 14.27 -11.53
#